data_AF-A0A971X6F5-F1
#
_entry.id   AF-A0A971X6F5-F1
#
_cell.length_a   1.000
_cell.length_b   1.000
_cell.length_c   1.000
_cell.angle_alpha   90.00
_cell.angle_beta   90.00
_cell.angle_gamma   90.00
#
_symmetry.space_group_name_H-M   'P 1'
#
loop_
_entity.id
_entity.type
_entity.pdbx_description
1 polymer ?
#
loop_
_entity_poly.entity_id
_entity_poly.type
_entity_poly.pdbx_seq_one_letter_code
_entity_poly.pdbx_strand_id
1 'polypeptide(L)'
;MQREYLQNGSDIIYAFTFGANGLKLKEYDVSDVEGYNRELAKLSKKAAGDRAYVAGDLAPTGQMMEPFGIYTFEDIVEAYKKQVRGLLDGGVDLFAIETMMDIQEARAAVLAVREMCDLPVIATMTFNADGHTINGTDPITALVTLQALGVDAFGCNCSTGPGEMIELIRRIKPYSEVPLVAKPNAGLPDLVDGKTVFQMDADEFAGYTADFIKSGVNLIGGCCGTSPEFIKKVYEASRGLSCENISPKADKMVTTSSRRYVTLYDGMLSRAAGNRIDTGMNKELMDDLLDGSMELVTEYALDLISDGAEFLIINAEDTGMDEEKILVEVVKTLSQMVQVPLCIETKSSEALDKALRIYPGRALVLTDEKTPDKLLPVASKYGAVCL
;
A
#
# COMPACT_ATOMS: atom_id res chain seq x y z
N MET A 1 24.43 17.03 -5.12
CA MET A 1 23.48 16.09 -4.45
C MET A 1 23.38 14.73 -5.14
N GLN A 2 22.50 14.45 -6.11
CA GLN A 2 22.32 13.07 -6.66
C GLN A 2 23.64 12.42 -7.13
N ARG A 3 24.53 13.16 -7.80
CA ARG A 3 25.85 12.65 -8.19
C ARG A 3 26.73 12.23 -7.02
N GLU A 4 26.60 12.88 -5.85
CA GLU A 4 27.33 12.49 -4.65
C GLU A 4 26.78 11.17 -4.10
N TYR A 5 25.45 10.98 -4.05
CA TYR A 5 24.86 9.69 -3.67
C TYR A 5 25.35 8.54 -4.56
N LEU A 6 25.40 8.75 -5.88
CA LEU A 6 25.94 7.79 -6.84
C LEU A 6 27.43 7.48 -6.59
N GLN A 7 28.24 8.50 -6.30
CA GLN A 7 29.66 8.32 -5.97
C GLN A 7 29.88 7.56 -4.66
N ASN A 8 28.88 7.53 -3.79
CA ASN A 8 28.90 6.86 -2.49
C ASN A 8 28.14 5.52 -2.49
N GLY A 9 27.83 4.96 -3.67
CA GLY A 9 27.36 3.58 -3.81
C GLY A 9 25.86 3.39 -3.94
N SER A 10 25.08 4.45 -4.22
CA SER A 10 23.66 4.28 -4.57
C SER A 10 23.46 3.61 -5.94
N ASP A 11 22.77 2.47 -5.96
CA ASP A 11 22.32 1.79 -7.19
C ASP A 11 20.99 2.35 -7.73
N ILE A 12 20.20 2.99 -6.85
CA ILE A 12 18.92 3.65 -7.17
C ILE A 12 18.94 5.03 -6.55
N ILE A 13 18.55 6.06 -7.32
CA ILE A 13 18.31 7.42 -6.81
C ILE A 13 16.88 7.85 -7.09
N TYR A 14 16.33 8.65 -6.20
CA TYR A 14 14.94 9.12 -6.31
C TYR A 14 14.93 10.47 -7.03
N ALA A 15 13.99 10.64 -7.96
CA ALA A 15 13.72 11.94 -8.54
C ALA A 15 13.22 12.90 -7.45
N PHE A 16 13.46 14.21 -7.60
CA PHE A 16 13.06 15.21 -6.61
C PHE A 16 11.54 15.50 -6.65
N THR A 17 10.72 14.46 -6.64
CA THR A 17 9.28 14.52 -6.96
C THR A 17 8.35 14.13 -5.81
N PHE A 18 8.87 13.94 -4.59
CA PHE A 18 8.09 13.63 -3.38
C PHE A 18 6.74 14.36 -3.29
N GLY A 19 6.76 15.70 -3.33
CA GLY A 19 5.57 16.54 -3.25
C GLY A 19 4.99 16.99 -4.59
N ALA A 20 5.39 16.37 -5.71
CA ALA A 20 5.06 16.84 -7.05
C ALA A 20 3.73 16.28 -7.60
N ASN A 21 2.80 15.90 -6.72
CA ASN A 21 1.43 15.54 -7.12
C ASN A 21 0.55 16.80 -7.27
N GLY A 22 -0.53 16.67 -8.04
CA GLY A 22 -1.39 17.80 -8.37
C GLY A 22 -2.19 18.40 -7.21
N LEU A 23 -2.36 17.69 -6.09
CA LEU A 23 -3.03 18.24 -4.91
C LEU A 23 -2.07 19.08 -4.08
N LYS A 24 -0.83 18.61 -3.91
CA LYS A 24 0.23 19.33 -3.19
C LYS A 24 0.75 20.54 -3.95
N LEU A 25 0.97 20.41 -5.26
CA LEU A 25 1.47 21.51 -6.10
C LEU A 25 0.51 22.72 -6.18
N LYS A 26 -0.79 22.51 -5.97
CA LYS A 26 -1.77 23.61 -5.87
C LYS A 26 -1.48 24.55 -4.70
N GLU A 27 -0.93 24.06 -3.59
CA GLU A 27 -0.53 24.90 -2.45
C GLU A 27 0.58 25.89 -2.81
N TYR A 28 1.27 25.66 -3.94
CA TYR A 28 2.38 26.47 -4.45
C TYR A 28 2.06 27.14 -5.80
N ASP A 29 0.78 27.20 -6.19
CA ASP A 29 0.31 27.78 -7.46
C ASP A 29 0.92 27.14 -8.72
N VAL A 30 1.34 25.88 -8.64
CA VAL A 30 1.88 25.12 -9.79
C VAL A 30 0.78 24.24 -10.38
N SER A 31 0.38 24.52 -11.62
CA SER A 31 -0.70 23.80 -12.32
C SER A 31 -0.23 22.76 -13.34
N ASP A 32 0.97 22.93 -13.92
CA ASP A 32 1.56 21.98 -14.89
C ASP A 32 2.26 20.83 -14.18
N VAL A 33 1.47 19.91 -13.63
CA VAL A 33 1.96 18.73 -12.89
C VAL A 33 2.83 17.83 -13.79
N GLU A 34 2.37 17.55 -15.01
CA GLU A 34 3.07 16.64 -15.93
C GLU A 34 4.42 17.23 -16.38
N GLY A 35 4.45 18.51 -16.77
CA GLY A 35 5.69 19.18 -17.15
C GLY A 35 6.68 19.31 -15.99
N TYR A 36 6.19 19.63 -14.79
CA TYR A 36 7.03 19.74 -13.60
C TYR A 36 7.75 18.42 -13.28
N ASN A 37 7.01 17.31 -13.26
CA ASN A 37 7.58 15.99 -13.01
C ASN A 37 8.53 15.53 -14.12
N ARG A 38 8.18 15.79 -15.38
CA ARG A 38 9.01 15.45 -16.55
C ARG A 38 10.39 16.08 -16.48
N GLU A 39 10.46 17.37 -16.15
CA GLU A 39 11.76 18.07 -16.09
C GLU A 39 12.59 17.60 -14.87
N LEU A 40 11.97 17.34 -13.72
CA LEU A 40 12.65 16.78 -12.55
C LEU A 40 13.19 15.36 -12.78
N ALA A 41 12.44 14.52 -13.47
CA ALA A 41 12.88 13.19 -13.88
C ALA A 41 14.06 13.27 -14.88
N LYS A 42 13.99 14.15 -15.89
CA LYS A 42 15.12 14.37 -16.83
C LYS A 42 16.40 14.84 -16.13
N LEU A 43 16.28 15.74 -15.15
CA LEU A 43 17.43 16.17 -14.33
C LEU A 43 18.05 14.99 -13.58
N SER A 44 17.21 14.12 -13.04
CA SER A 44 17.64 12.92 -12.33
C SER A 44 18.30 11.89 -13.24
N LYS A 45 17.73 11.63 -14.42
CA LYS A 45 18.33 10.78 -15.47
C LYS A 45 19.68 11.33 -15.95
N LYS A 46 19.80 12.65 -16.11
CA LYS A 46 21.08 13.31 -16.43
C LYS A 46 22.13 13.16 -15.32
N ALA A 47 21.71 13.13 -14.06
CA ALA A 47 22.63 12.91 -12.93
C ALA A 47 23.10 11.45 -12.87
N ALA A 48 22.17 10.50 -13.07
CA ALA A 48 22.44 9.07 -13.13
C ALA A 48 23.38 8.69 -14.28
N GLY A 49 23.04 9.09 -15.51
CA GLY A 49 23.60 8.47 -16.71
C GLY A 49 23.30 6.97 -16.69
N ASP A 50 24.28 6.14 -17.02
CA ASP A 50 24.14 4.67 -17.03
C ASP A 50 24.60 4.00 -15.70
N ARG A 51 24.78 4.80 -14.63
CA ARG A 51 25.41 4.32 -13.38
C ARG A 51 24.43 3.79 -12.34
N ALA A 52 23.14 4.12 -12.46
CA ALA A 52 22.11 3.79 -11.49
C ALA A 52 20.72 3.94 -12.12
N TYR A 53 19.74 3.30 -11.50
CA TYR A 53 18.33 3.50 -11.83
C TYR A 53 17.79 4.78 -11.19
N VAL A 54 16.83 5.41 -11.86
CA VAL A 54 16.09 6.57 -11.35
C VAL A 54 14.67 6.17 -11.04
N ALA A 55 14.30 6.26 -9.77
CA ALA A 55 12.93 6.06 -9.32
C ALA A 55 12.13 7.36 -9.43
N GLY A 56 10.96 7.30 -10.06
CA GLY A 56 9.94 8.33 -9.94
C GLY A 56 9.35 8.28 -8.54
N ASP A 57 9.62 9.29 -7.73
CA ASP A 57 9.22 9.34 -6.33
C ASP A 57 7.80 9.91 -6.20
N LEU A 58 6.90 9.11 -5.63
CA LEU A 58 5.50 9.40 -5.35
C LEU A 58 5.31 9.32 -3.82
N ALA A 59 4.78 10.37 -3.20
CA ALA A 59 4.51 10.38 -1.76
C ALA A 59 3.04 10.76 -1.48
N PRO A 60 2.59 10.77 -0.21
CA PRO A 60 1.22 11.18 0.12
C PRO A 60 0.88 12.54 -0.48
N THR A 61 -0.36 12.66 -0.95
CA THR A 61 -0.94 13.92 -1.43
C THR A 61 -1.04 14.97 -0.34
N GLY A 62 -1.03 14.54 0.92
CA GLY A 62 -1.24 15.38 2.10
C GLY A 62 -2.72 15.72 2.34
N GLN A 63 -3.63 15.12 1.56
CA GLN A 63 -5.07 15.29 1.69
C GLN A 63 -5.70 14.03 2.29
N MET A 64 -6.77 14.20 3.05
CA MET A 64 -7.60 13.07 3.48
C MET A 64 -8.58 12.69 2.37
N MET A 65 -8.75 11.39 2.14
CA MET A 65 -9.82 10.86 1.30
C MET A 65 -11.15 10.81 2.05
N GLU A 66 -12.25 10.68 1.32
CA GLU A 66 -13.54 10.30 1.89
C GLU A 66 -13.39 9.07 2.81
N PRO A 67 -14.09 9.05 3.97
CA PRO A 67 -15.09 10.01 4.42
C PRO A 67 -14.49 11.20 5.20
N PHE A 68 -13.17 11.21 5.45
CA PHE A 68 -12.51 12.19 6.31
C PHE A 68 -12.10 13.47 5.57
N GLY A 69 -12.08 13.43 4.24
CA GLY A 69 -11.89 14.59 3.37
C GLY A 69 -12.85 14.57 2.18
N ILE A 70 -12.57 15.45 1.22
CA ILE A 70 -13.46 15.72 0.07
C ILE A 70 -13.09 14.98 -1.22
N TYR A 71 -11.94 14.30 -1.23
CA TYR A 71 -11.45 13.61 -2.41
C TYR A 71 -11.90 12.15 -2.38
N THR A 72 -12.51 11.72 -3.48
CA THR A 72 -12.83 10.32 -3.68
C THR A 72 -11.55 9.53 -3.94
N PHE A 73 -11.64 8.20 -3.84
CA PHE A 73 -10.53 7.32 -4.21
C PHE A 73 -10.05 7.58 -5.66
N GLU A 74 -10.98 7.78 -6.59
CA GLU A 74 -10.64 8.00 -7.99
C GLU A 74 -9.99 9.38 -8.21
N ASP A 75 -10.37 10.41 -7.44
CA ASP A 75 -9.69 11.71 -7.49
C ASP A 75 -8.20 11.58 -7.13
N ILE A 76 -7.88 10.75 -6.13
CA ILE A 76 -6.49 10.48 -5.73
C ILE A 76 -5.76 9.66 -6.80
N VAL A 77 -6.40 8.64 -7.38
CA VAL A 77 -5.80 7.88 -8.49
C VAL A 77 -5.48 8.79 -9.67
N GLU A 78 -6.42 9.64 -10.08
CA GLU A 78 -6.21 10.59 -11.18
C GLU A 78 -5.14 11.65 -10.87
N ALA A 79 -5.01 12.06 -9.60
CA ALA A 79 -3.91 12.92 -9.16
C ALA A 79 -2.54 12.24 -9.34
N TYR A 80 -2.43 10.96 -8.96
CA TYR A 80 -1.21 10.18 -9.18
C TYR A 80 -0.95 9.90 -10.66
N LYS A 81 -1.96 9.59 -11.48
CA LYS A 81 -1.77 9.34 -12.92
C LYS A 81 -1.14 10.51 -13.66
N LYS A 82 -1.50 11.76 -13.30
CA LYS A 82 -0.85 12.96 -13.85
C LYS A 82 0.63 13.02 -13.48
N GLN A 83 0.96 12.73 -12.23
CA GLN A 83 2.35 12.66 -11.79
C GLN A 83 3.13 11.57 -12.52
N VAL A 84 2.57 10.36 -12.57
CA VAL A 84 3.11 9.18 -13.27
C VAL A 84 3.37 9.48 -14.74
N ARG A 85 2.43 10.12 -15.45
CA ARG A 85 2.60 10.49 -16.86
C ARG A 85 3.82 11.39 -17.07
N GLY A 86 3.98 12.44 -16.25
CA GLY A 86 5.15 13.31 -16.32
C GLY A 86 6.46 12.56 -16.04
N LEU A 87 6.47 11.68 -15.05
CA LEU A 87 7.64 10.87 -14.71
C LEU A 87 8.02 9.89 -15.83
N LEU A 88 7.03 9.22 -16.45
CA LEU A 88 7.24 8.34 -17.61
C LEU A 88 7.84 9.09 -18.79
N ASP A 89 7.28 10.25 -19.15
CA ASP A 89 7.83 11.11 -20.21
C ASP A 89 9.25 11.60 -19.89
N GLY A 90 9.59 11.68 -18.60
CA GLY A 90 10.91 12.01 -18.09
C GLY A 90 11.91 10.85 -18.13
N GLY A 91 11.44 9.63 -18.39
CA GLY A 91 12.25 8.43 -18.59
C GLY A 91 12.74 7.76 -17.30
N VAL A 92 11.95 7.79 -16.22
CA VAL A 92 12.25 7.02 -15.00
C VAL A 92 12.29 5.52 -15.28
N ASP A 93 13.06 4.78 -14.48
CA ASP A 93 13.27 3.33 -14.67
C ASP A 93 12.35 2.48 -13.80
N LEU A 94 11.82 3.06 -12.72
CA LEU A 94 10.92 2.45 -11.75
C LEU A 94 10.15 3.54 -11.00
N PHE A 95 9.18 3.16 -10.18
CA PHE A 95 8.49 4.04 -9.24
C PHE A 95 8.81 3.67 -7.79
N ALA A 96 8.99 4.69 -6.96
CA ALA A 96 9.04 4.54 -5.52
C ALA A 96 7.85 5.29 -4.92
N ILE A 97 6.91 4.53 -4.35
CA ILE A 97 5.79 5.06 -3.57
C ILE A 97 6.25 5.06 -2.11
N GLU A 98 6.58 6.22 -1.55
CA GLU A 98 7.22 6.29 -0.23
C GLU A 98 6.47 7.11 0.81
N THR A 99 6.71 6.78 2.07
CA THR A 99 6.13 7.48 3.24
C THR A 99 4.60 7.42 3.28
N MET A 100 4.00 6.36 2.76
CA MET A 100 2.54 6.24 2.79
C MET A 100 2.06 6.01 4.22
N MET A 101 1.15 6.87 4.66
CA MET A 101 0.52 6.83 5.99
C MET A 101 -0.86 6.15 5.96
N ASP A 102 -1.44 6.02 4.78
CA ASP A 102 -2.73 5.38 4.56
C ASP A 102 -2.60 4.30 3.49
N ILE A 103 -3.13 3.11 3.80
CA ILE A 103 -3.03 1.97 2.89
C ILE A 103 -3.87 2.19 1.62
N GLN A 104 -5.00 2.88 1.73
CA GLN A 104 -5.86 3.13 0.59
C GLN A 104 -5.22 4.15 -0.37
N GLU A 105 -4.54 5.17 0.15
CA GLU A 105 -3.78 6.11 -0.67
C GLU A 105 -2.60 5.41 -1.36
N ALA A 106 -1.92 4.51 -0.64
CA ALA A 106 -0.88 3.66 -1.23
C ALA A 106 -1.43 2.79 -2.38
N ARG A 107 -2.60 2.17 -2.20
CA ARG A 107 -3.29 1.43 -3.26
C ARG A 107 -3.62 2.32 -4.45
N ALA A 108 -4.10 3.54 -4.21
CA ALA A 108 -4.40 4.50 -5.28
C ALA A 108 -3.14 4.81 -6.13
N ALA A 109 -2.00 5.03 -5.48
CA ALA A 109 -0.72 5.26 -6.16
C ALA A 109 -0.26 4.03 -6.96
N VAL A 110 -0.34 2.82 -6.39
CA VAL A 110 0.03 1.58 -7.10
C VAL A 110 -0.85 1.37 -8.33
N LEU A 111 -2.17 1.52 -8.18
CA LEU A 111 -3.11 1.38 -9.30
C LEU A 111 -2.88 2.45 -10.38
N ALA A 112 -2.58 3.69 -9.99
CA ALA A 112 -2.23 4.74 -10.94
C ALA A 112 -1.01 4.36 -11.79
N VAL A 113 0.02 3.75 -11.18
CA VAL A 113 1.20 3.25 -11.92
C VAL A 113 0.81 2.08 -12.82
N ARG A 114 0.12 1.07 -12.28
CA ARG A 114 -0.24 -0.16 -13.00
C ARG A 114 -1.21 0.06 -14.17
N GLU A 115 -2.07 1.07 -14.09
CA GLU A 115 -2.95 1.46 -15.20
C GLU A 115 -2.21 2.22 -16.31
N MET A 116 -0.99 2.69 -16.05
CA MET A 116 -0.22 3.54 -16.95
C MET A 116 0.99 2.83 -17.55
N CYS A 117 1.61 1.87 -16.84
CA CYS A 117 2.78 1.12 -17.28
C CYS A 117 3.08 -0.11 -16.41
N ASP A 118 4.01 -0.94 -16.88
CA ASP A 118 4.50 -2.14 -16.18
C ASP A 118 5.88 -1.94 -15.53
N LEU A 119 6.33 -0.70 -15.33
CA LEU A 119 7.62 -0.45 -14.67
C LEU A 119 7.62 -0.98 -13.22
N PRO A 120 8.80 -1.36 -12.67
CA PRO A 120 8.87 -1.84 -11.30
C PRO A 120 8.36 -0.82 -10.28
N VAL A 121 7.70 -1.28 -9.22
CA VAL A 121 7.15 -0.45 -8.15
C VAL A 121 7.71 -0.88 -6.80
N ILE A 122 8.39 0.04 -6.12
CA ILE A 122 8.76 -0.11 -4.71
C ILE A 122 7.72 0.65 -3.89
N ALA A 123 7.07 -0.01 -2.93
CA ALA A 123 6.17 0.65 -1.98
C ALA A 123 6.74 0.62 -0.57
N THR A 124 6.76 1.76 0.10
CA THR A 124 7.15 1.87 1.50
C THR A 124 6.09 2.63 2.29
N MET A 125 5.77 2.09 3.46
CA MET A 125 4.86 2.72 4.42
C MET A 125 5.65 3.23 5.63
N THR A 126 5.05 4.17 6.35
CA THR A 126 5.60 4.70 7.59
C THR A 126 4.71 4.30 8.77
N PHE A 127 5.34 3.81 9.85
CA PHE A 127 4.67 3.29 11.04
C PHE A 127 5.11 4.08 12.27
N ASN A 128 4.17 4.36 13.16
CA ASN A 128 4.44 4.95 14.46
C ASN A 128 5.14 3.93 15.38
N ALA A 129 5.59 4.39 16.54
CA ALA A 129 6.27 3.56 17.54
C ALA A 129 5.42 2.38 18.07
N ASP A 130 4.09 2.49 17.99
CA ASP A 130 3.15 1.40 18.31
C ASP A 130 3.03 0.35 17.19
N GLY A 131 3.76 0.53 16.09
CA GLY A 131 3.82 -0.38 14.96
C GLY A 131 2.58 -0.33 14.07
N HIS A 132 1.84 0.79 14.03
CA HIS A 132 0.72 1.01 13.12
C HIS A 132 0.89 2.32 12.34
N THR A 133 0.26 2.41 11.17
CA THR A 133 0.11 3.69 10.47
C THR A 133 -0.87 4.60 11.23
N ILE A 134 -0.98 5.87 10.82
CA ILE A 134 -1.91 6.82 11.45
C ILE A 134 -3.38 6.34 11.43
N ASN A 135 -3.76 5.55 10.44
CA ASN A 135 -5.11 5.00 10.27
C ASN A 135 -5.27 3.58 10.83
N GLY A 136 -4.27 3.07 11.54
CA GLY A 136 -4.33 1.79 12.25
C GLY A 136 -3.92 0.56 11.43
N THR A 137 -3.28 0.73 10.27
CA THR A 137 -2.78 -0.40 9.46
C THR A 137 -1.50 -0.96 10.07
N ASP A 138 -1.45 -2.27 10.32
CA ASP A 138 -0.21 -2.93 10.75
C ASP A 138 0.68 -3.35 9.56
N PRO A 139 1.99 -3.54 9.76
CA PRO A 139 2.94 -3.87 8.69
C PRO A 139 2.62 -5.13 7.89
N ILE A 140 2.02 -6.16 8.50
CA ILE A 140 1.67 -7.40 7.79
C ILE A 140 0.48 -7.14 6.85
N THR A 141 -0.54 -6.45 7.36
CA THR A 141 -1.70 -6.00 6.55
C THR A 141 -1.24 -5.17 5.35
N ALA A 142 -0.33 -4.21 5.56
CA ALA A 142 0.25 -3.39 4.51
C ALA A 142 0.99 -4.21 3.44
N LEU A 143 1.93 -5.07 3.87
CA LEU A 143 2.71 -5.94 2.99
C LEU A 143 1.80 -6.81 2.12
N VAL A 144 0.89 -7.57 2.75
CA VAL A 144 0.03 -8.53 2.06
C VAL A 144 -0.87 -7.83 1.04
N THR A 145 -1.41 -6.66 1.38
CA THR A 145 -2.27 -5.90 0.48
C THR A 145 -1.51 -5.38 -0.73
N LEU A 146 -0.36 -4.72 -0.51
CA LEU A 146 0.37 -4.07 -1.59
C LEU A 146 1.12 -5.08 -2.47
N GLN A 147 1.68 -6.16 -1.90
CA GLN A 147 2.30 -7.21 -2.71
C GLN A 147 1.26 -7.91 -3.61
N ALA A 148 0.05 -8.14 -3.10
CA ALA A 148 -1.04 -8.75 -3.89
C ALA A 148 -1.53 -7.81 -5.00
N LEU A 149 -1.45 -6.50 -4.79
CA LEU A 149 -1.71 -5.49 -5.81
C LEU A 149 -0.56 -5.36 -6.84
N GLY A 150 0.50 -6.15 -6.65
CA GLY A 150 1.59 -6.30 -7.60
C GLY A 150 2.71 -5.30 -7.44
N VAL A 151 3.05 -4.82 -6.23
CA VAL A 151 4.33 -4.11 -6.03
C VAL A 151 5.51 -5.07 -6.16
N ASP A 152 6.63 -4.61 -6.68
CA ASP A 152 7.84 -5.42 -6.92
C ASP A 152 8.82 -5.40 -5.74
N ALA A 153 8.63 -4.51 -4.77
CA ALA A 153 9.29 -4.54 -3.47
C ALA A 153 8.43 -3.80 -2.44
N PHE A 154 8.51 -4.23 -1.18
CA PHE A 154 7.76 -3.61 -0.08
C PHE A 154 8.66 -3.32 1.11
N GLY A 155 8.40 -2.25 1.85
CA GLY A 155 9.19 -1.97 3.05
C GLY A 155 8.71 -0.83 3.92
N CYS A 156 9.64 -0.34 4.73
CA CYS A 156 9.40 0.75 5.66
C CYS A 156 10.38 1.89 5.41
N ASN A 157 9.91 3.12 5.57
CA ASN A 157 10.76 4.30 5.58
C ASN A 157 10.28 5.31 6.63
N CYS A 158 11.20 6.18 7.08
CA CYS A 158 10.91 7.24 8.05
C CYS A 158 10.41 6.71 9.43
N SER A 159 9.96 7.66 10.27
CA SER A 159 9.41 7.55 11.64
C SER A 159 10.27 6.88 12.71
N THR A 160 11.11 5.92 12.36
CA THR A 160 11.86 5.06 13.28
C THR A 160 13.35 5.07 12.94
N GLY A 161 14.17 4.78 13.95
CA GLY A 161 15.59 4.52 13.75
C GLY A 161 15.87 3.10 13.24
N PRO A 162 17.13 2.75 12.94
CA PRO A 162 17.50 1.44 12.40
C PRO A 162 17.03 0.24 13.24
N GLY A 163 17.21 0.28 14.55
CA GLY A 163 16.87 -0.83 15.45
C GLY A 163 15.38 -1.18 15.46
N GLU A 164 14.52 -0.17 15.58
CA GLU A 164 13.06 -0.34 15.54
C GLU A 164 12.59 -0.85 14.17
N MET A 165 13.17 -0.32 13.08
CA MET A 165 12.82 -0.75 11.73
C MET A 165 13.19 -2.21 11.47
N ILE A 166 14.31 -2.71 12.02
CA ILE A 166 14.69 -4.13 11.94
C ILE A 166 13.59 -5.03 12.53
N GLU A 167 12.98 -4.63 13.64
CA GLU A 167 11.88 -5.41 14.25
C GLU A 167 10.63 -5.42 13.36
N LEU A 168 10.31 -4.31 12.68
CA LEU A 168 9.23 -4.28 11.69
C LEU A 168 9.52 -5.22 10.52
N ILE A 169 10.75 -5.21 9.99
CA ILE A 169 11.16 -6.11 8.90
C ILE A 169 11.04 -7.58 9.32
N ARG A 170 11.49 -7.94 10.53
CA ARG A 170 11.39 -9.30 11.07
C ARG A 170 9.94 -9.79 11.15
N ARG A 171 9.00 -8.90 11.48
CA ARG A 171 7.56 -9.23 11.56
C ARG A 171 6.96 -9.55 10.18
N ILE A 172 7.36 -8.81 9.15
CA ILE A 172 6.78 -8.96 7.80
C ILE A 172 7.48 -10.03 6.95
N LYS A 173 8.77 -10.32 7.20
CA LYS A 173 9.57 -11.27 6.42
C LYS A 173 8.90 -12.65 6.19
N PRO A 174 8.21 -13.27 7.16
CA PRO A 174 7.54 -14.56 6.92
C PRO A 174 6.44 -14.55 5.85
N TYR A 175 5.85 -13.38 5.58
CA TYR A 175 4.73 -13.18 4.64
C TYR A 175 5.18 -12.60 3.28
N SER A 176 6.46 -12.23 3.17
CA SER A 176 7.00 -11.47 2.07
C SER A 176 7.30 -12.36 0.86
N GLU A 177 6.63 -12.07 -0.25
CA GLU A 177 6.83 -12.70 -1.57
C GLU A 177 7.67 -11.83 -2.52
N VAL A 178 8.09 -10.65 -2.05
CA VAL A 178 8.82 -9.63 -2.81
C VAL A 178 10.04 -9.17 -2.01
N PRO A 179 11.11 -8.62 -2.64
CA PRO A 179 12.21 -7.97 -1.93
C PRO A 179 11.74 -6.99 -0.84
N LEU A 180 12.44 -6.96 0.29
CA LEU A 180 12.16 -6.03 1.38
C LEU A 180 13.04 -4.79 1.35
N VAL A 181 12.46 -3.64 1.69
CA VAL A 181 13.13 -2.33 1.69
C VAL A 181 13.17 -1.73 3.10
N ALA A 182 14.29 -1.12 3.47
CA ALA A 182 14.43 -0.35 4.70
C ALA A 182 15.14 0.99 4.44
N LYS A 183 14.49 2.10 4.80
CA LYS A 183 15.03 3.46 4.75
C LYS A 183 14.78 4.18 6.09
N PRO A 184 15.48 3.82 7.19
CA PRO A 184 15.28 4.45 8.49
C PRO A 184 15.79 5.89 8.52
N ASN A 185 15.37 6.64 9.54
CA ASN A 185 15.96 7.93 9.87
C ASN A 185 17.33 7.74 10.53
N ALA A 186 18.16 8.79 10.55
CA ALA A 186 19.40 8.82 11.32
C ALA A 186 19.14 8.97 12.84
N GLY A 187 18.41 8.01 13.41
CA GLY A 187 17.90 8.05 14.77
C GLY A 187 16.54 8.77 14.88
N LEU A 188 16.06 8.91 16.11
CA LEU A 188 14.83 9.65 16.39
C LEU A 188 15.10 11.17 16.27
N PRO A 189 14.14 11.96 15.78
CA PRO A 189 14.29 13.40 15.70
C PRO A 189 14.25 14.03 17.11
N ASP A 190 15.28 14.82 17.42
CA ASP A 190 15.31 15.69 18.59
C ASP A 190 14.99 17.14 18.19
N LEU A 191 14.36 17.90 19.09
CA LEU A 191 14.18 19.33 18.92
C LEU A 191 15.26 20.08 19.70
N VAL A 192 16.25 20.61 19.00
CA VAL A 192 17.34 21.42 19.56
C VAL A 192 17.20 22.84 19.02
N ASP A 193 16.99 23.83 19.90
CA ASP A 193 16.80 25.24 19.55
C ASP A 193 15.71 25.48 18.47
N GLY A 194 14.61 24.71 18.54
CA GLY A 194 13.50 24.81 17.59
C GLY A 194 13.80 24.22 16.20
N LYS A 195 14.92 23.52 16.03
CA LYS A 195 15.28 22.80 14.82
C LYS A 195 15.26 21.30 15.08
N THR A 196 14.73 20.55 14.11
CA THR A 196 14.81 19.08 14.13
C THR A 196 16.24 18.65 13.83
N VAL A 197 16.86 17.93 14.77
CA VAL A 197 18.22 17.39 14.70
C VAL A 197 18.16 15.87 14.84
N PHE A 198 18.98 15.18 14.05
CA PHE A 198 19.17 13.73 14.10
C PHE A 198 20.57 13.47 14.64
N GLN A 199 20.68 12.74 15.75
CA GLN A 199 21.96 12.62 16.48
C GLN A 199 22.82 11.42 16.06
N MET A 200 22.24 10.43 15.37
CA MET A 200 22.98 9.25 14.94
C MET A 200 23.98 9.63 13.85
N ASP A 201 25.24 9.24 14.01
CA ASP A 201 26.25 9.41 12.97
C ASP A 201 26.26 8.27 11.94
N ALA A 202 27.06 8.43 10.89
CA ALA A 202 27.11 7.47 9.78
C ALA A 202 27.74 6.12 10.18
N ASP A 203 28.65 6.08 11.16
CA ASP A 203 29.29 4.85 11.61
C ASP A 203 28.33 4.03 12.48
N GLU A 204 27.60 4.68 13.39
CA GLU A 204 26.53 4.07 14.17
C GLU A 204 25.43 3.52 13.25
N PHE A 205 24.95 4.33 12.29
CA PHE A 205 23.92 3.92 11.34
C PHE A 205 24.35 2.69 10.51
N ALA A 206 25.57 2.70 9.98
CA ALA A 206 26.07 1.61 9.15
C ALA A 206 26.30 0.31 9.97
N GLY A 207 26.53 0.41 11.28
CA GLY A 207 26.61 -0.73 12.19
C GLY A 207 25.40 -1.68 12.13
N TYR A 208 24.21 -1.17 11.76
CA TYR A 208 22.99 -1.96 11.61
C TYR A 208 22.87 -2.69 10.27
N THR A 209 23.77 -2.45 9.32
CA THR A 209 23.66 -2.97 7.95
C THR A 209 23.61 -4.50 7.91
N ALA A 210 24.47 -5.17 8.68
CA ALA A 210 24.48 -6.63 8.77
C ALA A 210 23.18 -7.19 9.37
N ASP A 211 22.61 -6.49 10.37
CA ASP A 211 21.35 -6.90 11.00
C ASP A 211 20.15 -6.70 10.08
N PHE A 212 20.13 -5.63 9.27
CA PHE A 212 19.12 -5.45 8.22
C PHE A 212 19.17 -6.59 7.20
N ILE A 213 20.35 -6.91 6.68
CA ILE A 213 20.49 -8.02 5.71
C ILE A 213 20.05 -9.34 6.34
N LYS A 214 20.47 -9.62 7.58
CA LYS A 214 20.06 -10.81 8.33
C LYS A 214 18.57 -10.87 8.63
N SER A 215 17.91 -9.72 8.80
CA SER A 215 16.46 -9.65 8.98
C SER A 215 15.67 -9.92 7.69
N GLY A 216 16.36 -9.88 6.54
CA GLY A 216 15.80 -10.18 5.23
C GLY A 216 15.61 -8.96 4.33
N VAL A 217 16.20 -7.80 4.64
CA VAL A 217 16.20 -6.62 3.76
C VAL A 217 17.04 -6.88 2.52
N ASN A 218 16.51 -6.46 1.37
CA ASN A 218 17.16 -6.55 0.06
C ASN A 218 17.62 -5.18 -0.46
N LEU A 219 16.91 -4.11 -0.10
CA LEU A 219 17.22 -2.73 -0.48
C LEU A 219 17.37 -1.88 0.78
N ILE A 220 18.55 -1.32 1.01
CA ILE A 220 18.85 -0.48 2.17
C ILE A 220 19.15 0.95 1.69
N GLY A 221 18.53 1.93 2.33
CA GLY A 221 18.83 3.34 2.12
C GLY A 221 18.67 4.14 3.39
N GLY A 222 18.54 5.46 3.23
CA GLY A 222 18.30 6.40 4.32
C GLY A 222 17.11 7.31 4.03
N CYS A 223 16.47 7.79 5.09
CA CYS A 223 15.44 8.82 5.01
C CYS A 223 15.94 10.11 5.70
N CYS A 224 15.17 10.71 6.60
CA CYS A 224 15.52 11.99 7.22
C CYS A 224 16.79 11.88 8.08
N GLY A 225 17.63 12.92 8.02
CA GLY A 225 18.90 12.99 8.75
C GLY A 225 20.07 12.29 8.06
N THR A 226 19.83 11.52 7.00
CA THR A 226 20.91 10.84 6.26
C THR A 226 21.53 11.73 5.17
N SER A 227 22.76 11.39 4.79
CA SER A 227 23.55 12.10 3.77
C SER A 227 24.32 11.11 2.89
N PRO A 228 25.02 11.56 1.82
CA PRO A 228 25.87 10.68 1.02
C PRO A 228 26.93 9.92 1.84
N GLU A 229 27.39 10.47 2.97
CA GLU A 229 28.32 9.78 3.88
C GLU A 229 27.71 8.52 4.50
N PHE A 230 26.44 8.58 4.92
CA PHE A 230 25.72 7.43 5.47
C PHE A 230 25.62 6.33 4.42
N ILE A 231 25.26 6.69 3.19
CA ILE A 231 25.15 5.72 2.09
C ILE A 231 26.50 5.08 1.78
N LYS A 232 27.59 5.85 1.82
CA LYS A 232 28.95 5.30 1.67
C LYS A 232 29.24 4.22 2.70
N LYS A 233 28.95 4.51 3.98
CA LYS A 233 29.22 3.59 5.09
C LYS A 233 28.34 2.34 5.02
N VAL A 234 27.06 2.48 4.65
CA VAL A 234 26.16 1.35 4.38
C VAL A 234 26.68 0.50 3.21
N TYR A 235 27.09 1.13 2.12
CA TYR A 235 27.68 0.45 0.96
C TYR A 235 28.96 -0.31 1.35
N GLU A 236 29.86 0.30 2.11
CA GLU A 236 31.08 -0.35 2.60
C GLU A 236 30.78 -1.53 3.54
N ALA A 237 29.81 -1.37 4.45
CA ALA A 237 29.39 -2.39 5.41
C ALA A 237 28.63 -3.56 4.76
N SER A 238 27.97 -3.34 3.62
CA SER A 238 27.25 -4.40 2.90
C SER A 238 28.17 -5.28 2.05
N ARG A 239 29.41 -4.85 1.77
CA ARG A 239 30.34 -5.60 0.91
C ARG A 239 30.64 -6.98 1.47
N GLY A 240 30.40 -8.00 0.65
CA GLY A 240 30.65 -9.40 1.01
C GLY A 240 29.53 -10.05 1.81
N LEU A 241 28.47 -9.30 2.12
CA LEU A 241 27.23 -9.85 2.65
C LEU A 241 26.31 -10.24 1.48
N SER A 242 25.47 -11.24 1.71
CA SER A 242 24.48 -11.69 0.74
C SER A 242 23.12 -11.73 1.41
N CYS A 243 22.11 -11.23 0.70
CA CYS A 243 20.73 -11.26 1.17
C CYS A 243 20.19 -12.69 1.06
N GLU A 244 19.30 -13.06 1.97
CA GLU A 244 18.54 -14.30 1.82
C GLU A 244 17.63 -14.24 0.59
N ASN A 245 17.46 -15.38 -0.08
CA ASN A 245 16.51 -15.52 -1.18
C ASN A 245 15.09 -15.19 -0.69
N ILE A 246 14.27 -14.68 -1.59
CA ILE A 246 12.83 -14.50 -1.33
C ILE A 246 12.22 -15.89 -1.24
N SER A 247 11.82 -16.26 -0.04
CA SER A 247 11.18 -17.53 0.26
C SER A 247 10.16 -17.26 1.38
N PRO A 248 8.89 -16.98 1.02
CA PRO A 248 7.84 -16.87 2.01
C PRO A 248 7.79 -18.18 2.79
N LYS A 249 7.87 -18.09 4.12
CA LYS A 249 7.85 -19.27 5.00
C LYS A 249 6.41 -19.69 5.33
N ALA A 250 5.45 -18.82 5.08
CA ALA A 250 4.05 -19.06 5.34
C ALA A 250 3.40 -19.65 4.08
N ASP A 251 3.13 -20.96 4.09
CA ASP A 251 2.24 -21.64 3.13
C ASP A 251 0.77 -21.31 3.43
N LYS A 252 0.49 -20.01 3.61
CA LYS A 252 -0.74 -19.49 4.22
C LYS A 252 -1.33 -18.43 3.31
N MET A 253 -2.53 -18.69 2.82
CA MET A 253 -3.31 -17.68 2.11
C MET A 253 -3.81 -16.66 3.13
N VAL A 254 -3.63 -15.37 2.85
CA VAL A 254 -3.98 -14.27 3.76
C VAL A 254 -4.89 -13.29 3.03
N THR A 255 -5.98 -12.88 3.69
CA THR A 255 -6.87 -11.78 3.27
C THR A 255 -6.73 -10.61 4.24
N THR A 256 -7.03 -9.40 3.78
CA THR A 256 -6.86 -8.19 4.59
C THR A 256 -8.03 -7.23 4.40
N SER A 257 -8.38 -6.53 5.48
CA SER A 257 -9.03 -5.22 5.44
C SER A 257 -7.97 -4.12 5.50
N SER A 258 -8.39 -2.86 5.70
CA SER A 258 -7.46 -1.74 5.91
C SER A 258 -6.66 -1.82 7.21
N ARG A 259 -7.13 -2.60 8.20
CA ARG A 259 -6.60 -2.60 9.58
C ARG A 259 -6.28 -3.98 10.13
N ARG A 260 -6.61 -5.05 9.42
CA ARG A 260 -6.45 -6.41 9.92
C ARG A 260 -6.16 -7.39 8.79
N TYR A 261 -5.25 -8.31 9.04
CA TYR A 261 -5.05 -9.50 8.23
C TYR A 261 -5.68 -10.73 8.90
N VAL A 262 -6.14 -11.66 8.08
CA VAL A 262 -6.68 -12.96 8.50
C VAL A 262 -6.02 -14.06 7.69
N THR A 263 -5.42 -15.01 8.40
CA THR A 263 -4.84 -16.21 7.80
C THR A 263 -5.95 -17.22 7.53
N LEU A 264 -6.11 -17.62 6.27
CA LEU A 264 -7.08 -18.61 5.86
C LEU A 264 -6.57 -20.03 6.17
N TYR A 265 -7.51 -20.92 6.49
CA TYR A 265 -7.24 -22.32 6.78
C TYR A 265 -8.35 -23.21 6.19
N ASP A 266 -8.05 -24.49 6.04
CA ASP A 266 -9.00 -25.45 5.47
C ASP A 266 -10.29 -25.55 6.32
N GLY A 267 -11.44 -25.59 5.65
CA GLY A 267 -12.76 -25.58 6.28
C GLY A 267 -13.22 -24.24 6.87
N MET A 268 -12.43 -23.15 6.75
CA MET A 268 -12.80 -21.82 7.27
C MET A 268 -14.06 -21.28 6.59
N LEU A 269 -14.20 -21.43 5.27
CA LEU A 269 -15.38 -20.97 4.53
C LEU A 269 -16.67 -21.67 5.03
N SER A 270 -16.61 -22.98 5.28
CA SER A 270 -17.76 -23.73 5.81
C SER A 270 -18.21 -23.25 7.19
N ARG A 271 -17.27 -22.77 8.02
CA ARG A 271 -17.59 -22.17 9.33
C ARG A 271 -18.15 -20.76 9.20
N ALA A 272 -17.72 -20.01 8.18
CA ALA A 272 -18.18 -18.66 7.92
C ALA A 272 -19.52 -18.59 7.17
N ALA A 273 -20.17 -19.71 6.88
CA ALA A 273 -21.45 -19.74 6.16
C ALA A 273 -22.56 -18.91 6.85
N GLY A 274 -22.49 -18.76 8.18
CA GLY A 274 -23.40 -17.92 8.96
C GLY A 274 -23.04 -16.43 8.96
N ASN A 275 -21.84 -16.05 8.51
CA ASN A 275 -21.34 -14.68 8.51
C ASN A 275 -21.74 -13.93 7.23
N ARG A 276 -22.93 -14.22 6.69
CA ARG A 276 -23.40 -13.69 5.41
C ARG A 276 -24.40 -12.55 5.63
N ILE A 277 -24.16 -11.44 4.95
CA ILE A 277 -25.09 -10.34 4.76
C ILE A 277 -25.61 -10.44 3.32
N ASP A 278 -26.83 -10.93 3.17
CA ASP A 278 -27.51 -11.09 1.90
C ASP A 278 -28.65 -10.07 1.82
N THR A 279 -28.45 -9.05 0.98
CA THR A 279 -29.39 -7.92 0.91
C THR A 279 -30.64 -8.25 0.11
N GLY A 280 -30.60 -9.24 -0.79
CA GLY A 280 -31.75 -9.69 -1.58
C GLY A 280 -32.67 -10.65 -0.81
N MET A 281 -32.12 -11.44 0.12
CA MET A 281 -32.89 -12.42 0.90
C MET A 281 -33.50 -11.86 2.20
N ASN A 282 -33.08 -10.66 2.64
CA ASN A 282 -33.58 -10.03 3.85
C ASN A 282 -34.41 -8.78 3.51
N LYS A 283 -35.72 -8.86 3.75
CA LYS A 283 -36.65 -7.77 3.46
C LYS A 283 -36.33 -6.48 4.22
N GLU A 284 -35.92 -6.57 5.49
CA GLU A 284 -35.61 -5.39 6.29
C GLU A 284 -34.36 -4.68 5.74
N LEU A 285 -33.31 -5.43 5.38
CA LEU A 285 -32.12 -4.89 4.71
C LEU A 285 -32.48 -4.24 3.37
N MET A 286 -33.34 -4.89 2.57
CA MET A 286 -33.77 -4.36 1.29
C MET A 286 -34.57 -3.05 1.44
N ASP A 287 -35.48 -2.97 2.41
CA ASP A 287 -36.27 -1.77 2.70
C ASP A 287 -35.34 -0.61 3.18
N ASP A 288 -34.35 -0.89 4.03
CA ASP A 288 -33.34 0.09 4.49
C ASP A 288 -32.50 0.65 3.32
N LEU A 289 -32.07 -0.23 2.41
CA LEU A 289 -31.31 0.16 1.20
C LEU A 289 -32.17 0.98 0.22
N LEU A 290 -33.46 0.66 0.07
CA LEU A 290 -34.39 1.43 -0.77
C LEU A 290 -34.58 2.86 -0.24
N ASP A 291 -34.52 3.05 1.07
CA ASP A 291 -34.57 4.35 1.73
C ASP A 291 -33.22 5.09 1.70
N GLY A 292 -32.18 4.49 1.10
CA GLY A 292 -30.83 5.06 0.97
C GLY A 292 -30.01 5.00 2.25
N SER A 293 -30.38 4.12 3.18
CA SER A 293 -29.71 3.88 4.45
C SER A 293 -28.82 2.64 4.38
N MET A 294 -27.77 2.64 5.22
CA MET A 294 -26.85 1.51 5.42
C MET A 294 -26.77 1.12 6.90
N GLU A 295 -27.75 1.56 7.70
CA GLU A 295 -27.78 1.35 9.15
C GLU A 295 -27.91 -0.14 9.48
N LEU A 296 -28.88 -0.83 8.87
CA LEU A 296 -29.10 -2.25 9.15
C LEU A 296 -27.96 -3.13 8.62
N VAL A 297 -27.39 -2.80 7.45
CA VAL A 297 -26.20 -3.48 6.92
C VAL A 297 -25.04 -3.39 7.92
N THR A 298 -24.86 -2.22 8.53
CA THR A 298 -23.80 -1.99 9.52
C THR A 298 -24.09 -2.72 10.83
N GLU A 299 -25.34 -2.69 11.32
CA GLU A 299 -25.77 -3.38 12.54
C GLU A 299 -25.53 -4.90 12.42
N TYR A 300 -26.02 -5.52 11.33
CA TYR A 300 -25.82 -6.94 11.07
C TYR A 300 -24.34 -7.30 10.99
N ALA A 301 -23.51 -6.45 10.36
CA ALA A 301 -22.07 -6.67 10.29
C ALA A 301 -21.41 -6.68 11.68
N LEU A 302 -21.80 -5.75 12.55
CA LEU A 302 -21.26 -5.66 13.92
C LEU A 302 -21.73 -6.82 14.80
N ASP A 303 -22.97 -7.28 14.64
CA ASP A 303 -23.49 -8.44 15.36
C ASP A 303 -22.74 -9.72 14.97
N LEU A 304 -22.55 -9.97 13.67
CA LEU A 304 -21.78 -11.12 13.17
C LEU A 304 -20.34 -11.11 13.70
N ILE A 305 -19.70 -9.94 13.76
CA ILE A 305 -18.34 -9.80 14.32
C ILE A 305 -18.35 -10.08 15.83
N SER A 306 -19.36 -9.61 16.55
CA SER A 306 -19.52 -9.86 17.99
C SER A 306 -19.71 -11.35 18.29
N ASP A 307 -20.35 -12.08 17.37
CA ASP A 307 -20.50 -13.53 17.39
C ASP A 307 -19.23 -14.30 16.94
N GLY A 308 -18.17 -13.58 16.55
CA GLY A 308 -16.86 -14.15 16.24
C GLY A 308 -16.55 -14.31 14.75
N ALA A 309 -17.28 -13.63 13.87
CA ALA A 309 -16.96 -13.63 12.45
C ALA A 309 -15.54 -13.10 12.17
N GLU A 310 -14.71 -13.91 11.51
CA GLU A 310 -13.35 -13.53 11.11
C GLU A 310 -13.32 -12.72 9.81
N PHE A 311 -14.35 -12.87 8.97
CA PHE A 311 -14.65 -12.09 7.76
C PHE A 311 -16.17 -12.14 7.49
N LEU A 312 -16.66 -11.23 6.66
CA LEU A 312 -18.09 -11.13 6.31
C LEU A 312 -18.30 -11.47 4.84
N ILE A 313 -19.27 -12.35 4.54
CA ILE A 313 -19.70 -12.64 3.17
C ILE A 313 -20.77 -11.62 2.79
N ILE A 314 -20.58 -10.90 1.69
CA ILE A 314 -21.47 -9.86 1.20
C ILE A 314 -22.08 -10.30 -0.13
N ASN A 315 -23.40 -10.41 -0.16
CA ASN A 315 -24.17 -10.66 -1.37
C ASN A 315 -25.15 -9.49 -1.58
N ALA A 316 -25.07 -8.87 -2.77
CA ALA A 316 -25.92 -7.75 -3.16
C ALA A 316 -26.84 -8.05 -4.35
N GLU A 317 -26.98 -9.33 -4.71
CA GLU A 317 -27.84 -9.79 -5.81
C GLU A 317 -29.33 -9.72 -5.41
N ASP A 318 -30.22 -9.84 -6.41
CA ASP A 318 -31.66 -10.04 -6.24
C ASP A 318 -32.43 -9.00 -5.41
N THR A 319 -31.84 -7.81 -5.21
CA THR A 319 -32.49 -6.67 -4.51
C THR A 319 -33.57 -5.94 -5.33
N GLY A 320 -33.66 -6.21 -6.63
CA GLY A 320 -34.48 -5.44 -7.58
C GLY A 320 -33.93 -4.03 -7.88
N MET A 321 -32.74 -3.71 -7.38
CA MET A 321 -32.02 -2.46 -7.53
C MET A 321 -30.75 -2.65 -8.40
N ASP A 322 -29.99 -1.58 -8.58
CA ASP A 322 -28.70 -1.62 -9.30
C ASP A 322 -27.63 -2.30 -8.42
N GLU A 323 -27.39 -3.59 -8.65
CA GLU A 323 -26.41 -4.41 -7.91
C GLU A 323 -25.04 -3.74 -7.83
N GLU A 324 -24.55 -3.15 -8.93
CA GLU A 324 -23.22 -2.53 -8.97
C GLU A 324 -23.14 -1.37 -7.99
N LYS A 325 -24.19 -0.55 -7.91
CA LYS A 325 -24.22 0.58 -6.97
C LYS A 325 -24.31 0.11 -5.53
N ILE A 326 -25.21 -0.84 -5.23
CA ILE A 326 -25.40 -1.34 -3.88
C ILE A 326 -24.13 -2.02 -3.36
N LEU A 327 -23.53 -2.89 -4.16
CA LEU A 327 -22.32 -3.60 -3.74
C LEU A 327 -21.19 -2.62 -3.42
N VAL A 328 -20.99 -1.59 -4.26
CA VAL A 328 -19.99 -0.55 -4.03
C VAL A 328 -20.30 0.24 -2.76
N GLU A 329 -21.55 0.62 -2.52
CA GLU A 329 -21.93 1.37 -1.32
C GLU A 329 -21.80 0.55 -0.04
N VAL A 330 -22.20 -0.73 -0.05
CA VAL A 330 -22.02 -1.67 1.06
C VAL A 330 -20.52 -1.86 1.34
N VAL A 331 -19.71 -2.11 0.32
CA VAL A 331 -18.25 -2.26 0.47
C VAL A 331 -17.62 -0.98 1.00
N LYS A 332 -17.99 0.19 0.47
CA LYS A 332 -17.50 1.49 0.93
C LYS A 332 -17.83 1.72 2.41
N THR A 333 -19.06 1.43 2.81
CA THR A 333 -19.56 1.63 4.17
C THR A 333 -18.89 0.65 5.15
N LEU A 334 -18.95 -0.64 4.87
CA LEU A 334 -18.40 -1.66 5.76
C LEU A 334 -16.88 -1.54 5.91
N SER A 335 -16.15 -1.15 4.85
CA SER A 335 -14.70 -0.93 4.93
C SER A 335 -14.30 0.17 5.92
N GLN A 336 -15.21 1.07 6.28
CA GLN A 336 -15.00 2.11 7.29
C GLN A 336 -15.42 1.62 8.69
N MET A 337 -16.55 0.91 8.76
CA MET A 337 -17.20 0.51 10.00
C MET A 337 -16.60 -0.73 10.66
N VAL A 338 -16.08 -1.67 9.88
CA VAL A 338 -15.57 -2.94 10.40
C VAL A 338 -14.08 -3.11 10.16
N GLN A 339 -13.43 -3.92 11.01
CA GLN A 339 -12.01 -4.25 10.87
C GLN A 339 -11.78 -5.60 10.21
N VAL A 340 -12.79 -6.45 10.08
CA VAL A 340 -12.64 -7.76 9.44
C VAL A 340 -12.63 -7.65 7.92
N PRO A 341 -11.95 -8.55 7.19
CA PRO A 341 -11.99 -8.58 5.74
C PRO A 341 -13.40 -8.88 5.20
N LEU A 342 -13.63 -8.51 3.94
CA LEU A 342 -14.88 -8.77 3.22
C LEU A 342 -14.67 -9.88 2.18
N CYS A 343 -15.69 -10.70 2.04
CA CYS A 343 -15.80 -11.76 1.06
C CYS A 343 -16.96 -11.45 0.12
N ILE A 344 -16.64 -11.10 -1.12
CA ILE A 344 -17.62 -10.62 -2.09
C ILE A 344 -18.19 -11.81 -2.84
N GLU A 345 -19.52 -11.93 -2.82
CA GLU A 345 -20.28 -12.89 -3.59
C GLU A 345 -21.10 -12.15 -4.66
N THR A 346 -20.77 -12.37 -5.93
CA THR A 346 -21.48 -11.79 -7.08
C THR A 346 -21.16 -12.60 -8.34
N LYS A 347 -22.11 -12.66 -9.27
CA LYS A 347 -21.91 -13.18 -10.63
C LYS A 347 -21.51 -12.10 -11.63
N SER A 348 -21.57 -10.82 -11.25
CA SER A 348 -21.28 -9.66 -12.10
C SER A 348 -19.81 -9.28 -12.02
N SER A 349 -19.09 -9.42 -13.14
CA SER A 349 -17.69 -8.95 -13.26
C SER A 349 -17.57 -7.45 -13.08
N GLU A 350 -18.56 -6.69 -13.52
CA GLU A 350 -18.64 -5.24 -13.47
C GLU A 350 -18.87 -4.75 -12.04
N ALA A 351 -19.77 -5.40 -11.29
CA ALA A 351 -19.98 -5.11 -9.87
C ALA A 351 -18.72 -5.44 -9.07
N LEU A 352 -18.10 -6.59 -9.34
CA LEU A 352 -16.86 -7.01 -8.69
C LEU A 352 -15.70 -6.03 -8.95
N ASP A 353 -15.50 -5.58 -10.20
CA ASP A 353 -14.42 -4.65 -10.56
C ASP A 353 -14.55 -3.34 -9.78
N LYS A 354 -15.77 -2.78 -9.74
CA LYS A 354 -16.04 -1.53 -9.00
C LYS A 354 -15.88 -1.69 -7.49
N ALA A 355 -16.30 -2.82 -6.93
CA ALA A 355 -16.18 -3.10 -5.51
C ALA A 355 -14.70 -3.29 -5.10
N LEU A 356 -13.95 -4.12 -5.82
CA LEU A 356 -12.53 -4.37 -5.56
C LEU A 356 -11.66 -3.14 -5.81
N ARG A 357 -12.05 -2.29 -6.77
CA ARG A 357 -11.40 -0.99 -7.03
C ARG A 357 -11.26 -0.17 -5.75
N ILE A 358 -12.34 -0.04 -4.99
CA ILE A 358 -12.37 0.80 -3.78
C ILE A 358 -12.06 0.03 -2.49
N TYR A 359 -11.98 -1.30 -2.50
CA TYR A 359 -11.79 -2.09 -1.29
C TYR A 359 -10.37 -1.91 -0.69
N PRO A 360 -10.20 -1.41 0.54
CA PRO A 360 -8.90 -1.01 1.08
C PRO A 360 -8.09 -2.16 1.69
N GLY A 361 -8.00 -3.28 0.96
CA GLY A 361 -7.34 -4.49 1.40
C GLY A 361 -7.25 -5.52 0.28
N ARG A 362 -7.06 -6.78 0.68
CA ARG A 362 -7.03 -7.96 -0.17
C ARG A 362 -8.30 -8.78 0.09
N ALA A 363 -9.35 -8.50 -0.69
CA ALA A 363 -10.66 -9.12 -0.50
C ALA A 363 -10.64 -10.63 -0.76
N LEU A 364 -11.63 -11.32 -0.21
CA LEU A 364 -12.04 -12.64 -0.68
C LEU A 364 -13.11 -12.48 -1.77
N VAL A 365 -13.16 -13.41 -2.71
CA VAL A 365 -14.20 -13.50 -3.75
C VAL A 365 -14.73 -14.92 -3.76
N LEU A 366 -16.02 -15.12 -3.51
CA LEU A 366 -16.63 -16.44 -3.64
C LEU A 366 -16.81 -16.76 -5.12
N THR A 367 -16.27 -17.91 -5.53
CA THR A 367 -16.46 -18.43 -6.88
C THR A 367 -17.26 -19.73 -6.83
N ASP A 368 -18.18 -19.94 -7.78
CA ASP A 368 -18.84 -21.23 -7.97
C ASP A 368 -18.24 -21.96 -9.19
N GLU A 369 -18.54 -23.26 -9.35
CA GLU A 369 -18.03 -24.06 -10.47
C GLU A 369 -18.45 -23.55 -11.87
N LYS A 370 -19.41 -22.60 -11.95
CA LYS A 370 -20.03 -22.13 -13.20
C LYS A 370 -19.59 -20.72 -13.60
N THR A 371 -18.98 -19.95 -12.70
CA THR A 371 -18.62 -18.54 -12.90
C THR A 371 -17.09 -18.23 -12.85
N PRO A 372 -16.14 -19.20 -12.88
CA PRO A 372 -14.73 -18.88 -12.62
C PRO A 372 -14.11 -17.99 -13.71
N ASP A 373 -14.43 -18.22 -15.00
CA ASP A 373 -13.67 -17.61 -16.10
C ASP A 373 -13.75 -16.08 -16.20
N LYS A 374 -14.85 -15.47 -15.73
CA LYS A 374 -15.05 -14.01 -15.83
C LYS A 374 -14.64 -13.23 -14.59
N LEU A 375 -14.73 -13.83 -13.40
CA LEU A 375 -14.39 -13.17 -12.14
C LEU A 375 -12.89 -13.25 -11.85
N LEU A 376 -12.23 -14.34 -12.24
CA LEU A 376 -10.80 -14.55 -11.98
C LEU A 376 -9.89 -13.43 -12.52
N PRO A 377 -10.07 -12.92 -13.77
CA PRO A 377 -9.27 -11.80 -14.25
C PRO A 377 -9.46 -10.52 -13.42
N VAL A 378 -10.69 -10.25 -12.98
CA VAL A 378 -11.03 -9.08 -12.14
C VAL A 378 -10.44 -9.24 -10.74
N ALA A 379 -10.59 -10.41 -10.12
CA ALA A 379 -9.99 -10.72 -8.83
C ALA A 379 -8.46 -10.59 -8.88
N SER A 380 -7.82 -11.15 -9.91
CA SER A 380 -6.38 -11.08 -10.11
C SER A 380 -5.88 -9.65 -10.30
N LYS A 381 -6.63 -8.78 -10.99
CA LYS A 381 -6.28 -7.36 -11.19
C LYS A 381 -6.10 -6.60 -9.87
N TYR A 382 -6.85 -6.97 -8.82
CA TYR A 382 -6.81 -6.33 -7.51
C TYR A 382 -6.15 -7.20 -6.42
N GLY A 383 -5.54 -8.32 -6.80
CA GLY A 383 -4.88 -9.24 -5.86
C GLY A 383 -5.81 -10.03 -4.95
N ALA A 384 -7.11 -10.06 -5.25
CA ALA A 384 -8.11 -10.72 -4.42
C ALA A 384 -7.93 -12.24 -4.40
N VAL A 385 -8.41 -12.86 -3.33
CA VAL A 385 -8.32 -14.30 -3.11
C VAL A 385 -9.65 -14.95 -3.50
N CYS A 386 -9.64 -15.84 -4.48
CA CYS A 386 -10.82 -16.62 -4.84
C CYS A 386 -10.95 -17.85 -3.93
N LEU A 387 -12.14 -18.08 -3.40
CA LEU A 387 -12.52 -19.24 -2.59
C LEU A 387 -13.43 -20.19 -3.36
#